data_AF-A0AAW6T4S9-F1
#
_entry.id   AF-A0AAW6T4S9-F1
#
_cell.length_a   1.000
_cell.length_b   1.000
_cell.length_c   1.000
_cell.angle_alpha   90.00
_cell.angle_beta   90.00
_cell.angle_gamma   90.00
#
_symmetry.space_group_name_H-M   'P 1'
#
loop_
_entity.id
_entity.type
_entity.pdbx_description
1 polymer ?
#
loop_
_entity_poly.entity_id
_entity_poly.type
_entity_poly.pdbx_seq_one_letter_code
_entity_poly.pdbx_strand_id
1 'polypeptide(L)'
;MTTLDTTQTTPEAAQPSASEGPDRGFRLADLFGNTELVIVILLGVASVFTAWATFQAALYGGMTDSSYAKGQSAQTEAESLYLEANQLFVQDVQTFARLTELTVDMENPDPAIAAAASTKFDTLHFVSVDEVLDAAMIWSQEQDAADGYVGPFDSEEYFAARFGAWQEQDSASAAMIEEGDLYNAYSDRLELNTTLMAITLFLLGVAAVVRRRRTQWTLIAFGTGIFAIAAVLTAIVPVTWLG
;
A
#
# COMPACT_ATOMS: atom_id res chain seq x y z
N MET A 1 -28.63 74.55 92.22
CA MET A 1 -27.44 74.77 93.06
C MET A 1 -26.61 73.49 92.93
N THR A 2 -25.72 73.44 91.92
CA THR A 2 -24.25 73.39 92.09
C THR A 2 -23.84 71.99 92.59
N THR A 3 -23.14 71.14 91.84
CA THR A 3 -21.83 71.36 91.19
C THR A 3 -21.60 70.41 90.01
N LEU A 4 -20.94 70.95 88.97
CA LEU A 4 -20.23 70.23 87.92
C LEU A 4 -18.98 69.57 88.51
N ASP A 5 -18.59 68.41 87.97
CA ASP A 5 -17.18 67.99 87.98
C ASP A 5 -16.82 67.36 86.63
N THR A 6 -15.68 67.80 86.10
CA THR A 6 -15.12 67.44 84.80
C THR A 6 -13.77 66.81 85.06
N THR A 7 -13.50 65.61 84.54
CA THR A 7 -12.12 65.21 84.23
C THR A 7 -12.07 64.40 82.94
N GLN A 8 -11.12 64.80 82.10
CA GLN A 8 -10.80 64.34 80.75
C GLN A 8 -10.00 63.01 80.77
N THR A 9 -10.02 62.24 79.67
CA THR A 9 -8.88 62.02 78.73
C THR A 9 -9.07 60.78 77.83
N THR A 10 -8.92 60.97 76.52
CA THR A 10 -8.81 60.03 75.38
C THR A 10 -7.49 59.21 75.45
N PRO A 11 -7.10 58.28 74.54
CA PRO A 11 -7.78 57.66 73.37
C PRO A 11 -7.53 56.13 73.20
N GLU A 12 -8.37 55.35 72.48
CA GLU A 12 -7.89 54.05 71.95
C GLU A 12 -8.63 53.52 70.70
N ALA A 13 -7.83 53.42 69.64
CA ALA A 13 -7.77 52.44 68.55
C ALA A 13 -9.04 51.88 67.87
N ALA A 14 -9.06 52.07 66.55
CA ALA A 14 -9.75 51.23 65.60
C ALA A 14 -9.25 49.77 65.66
N GLN A 15 -10.14 48.79 65.47
CA GLN A 15 -9.79 47.57 64.73
C GLN A 15 -11.02 46.90 64.06
N PRO A 16 -10.87 46.48 62.79
CA PRO A 16 -11.83 45.69 62.02
C PRO A 16 -11.55 44.19 62.18
N SER A 17 -12.48 43.32 61.80
CA SER A 17 -12.20 42.18 60.92
C SER A 17 -13.47 41.38 60.67
N ALA A 18 -13.84 41.35 59.40
CA ALA A 18 -14.78 40.39 58.86
C ALA A 18 -14.25 38.98 59.13
N SER A 19 -15.17 38.09 59.50
CA SER A 19 -14.94 36.66 59.56
C SER A 19 -14.69 36.11 58.14
N GLU A 20 -13.42 36.01 57.74
CA GLU A 20 -13.02 35.18 56.60
C GLU A 20 -13.13 33.70 57.03
N GLY A 21 -14.14 33.02 56.49
CA GLY A 21 -14.17 31.56 56.50
C GLY A 21 -13.01 31.03 55.65
N PRO A 22 -12.44 29.85 55.95
CA PRO A 22 -11.32 29.33 55.20
C PRO A 22 -11.77 28.99 53.78
N ASP A 23 -11.22 29.72 52.80
CA ASP A 23 -11.18 29.32 51.41
C ASP A 23 -10.56 27.93 51.32
N ARG A 24 -11.42 26.91 51.18
CA ARG A 24 -11.01 25.57 50.75
C ARG A 24 -10.71 25.64 49.26
N GLY A 25 -9.56 26.24 48.94
CA GLY A 25 -8.98 26.17 47.61
C GLY A 25 -8.83 24.71 47.20
N PHE A 26 -9.48 24.34 46.09
CA PHE A 26 -9.35 23.03 45.46
C PHE A 26 -7.87 22.81 45.12
N ARG A 27 -7.16 22.01 45.93
CA ARG A 27 -5.74 21.71 45.68
C ARG A 27 -5.70 20.64 44.60
N LEU A 28 -5.03 20.91 43.48
CA LEU A 28 -4.77 19.91 42.43
C LEU A 28 -4.09 18.64 43.00
N ALA A 29 -3.41 18.75 44.15
CA ALA A 29 -2.84 17.64 44.90
C ALA A 29 -3.88 16.68 45.52
N ASP A 30 -5.13 17.12 45.74
CA ASP A 30 -6.23 16.27 46.22
C ASP A 30 -6.97 15.54 45.06
N LEU A 31 -6.72 15.95 43.81
CA LEU A 31 -7.29 15.36 42.60
C LEU A 31 -6.49 14.15 42.07
N PHE A 32 -5.23 14.00 42.47
CA PHE A 32 -4.34 12.97 41.92
C PHE A 32 -3.49 12.32 43.02
N GLY A 33 -3.91 11.15 43.49
CA GLY A 33 -2.99 10.21 44.11
C GLY A 33 -1.93 9.75 43.11
N ASN A 34 -0.77 9.31 43.60
CA ASN A 34 0.37 8.88 42.76
C ASN A 34 -0.04 7.87 41.66
N THR A 35 -1.00 6.97 41.94
CA THR A 35 -1.50 5.98 40.97
C THR A 35 -2.40 6.60 39.90
N GLU A 36 -3.26 7.55 40.26
CA GLU A 36 -4.18 8.21 39.32
C GLU A 36 -3.39 9.03 38.29
N LEU A 37 -2.34 9.72 38.74
CA LEU A 37 -1.41 10.43 37.86
C LEU A 37 -0.75 9.47 36.85
N VAL A 38 -0.28 8.31 37.31
CA VAL A 38 0.33 7.29 36.43
C VAL A 38 -0.66 6.80 35.38
N ILE A 39 -1.91 6.53 35.77
CA ILE A 39 -2.95 6.09 34.83
C ILE A 39 -3.23 7.17 33.78
N VAL A 40 -3.36 8.43 34.19
CA VAL A 40 -3.60 9.56 33.28
C VAL A 40 -2.45 9.73 32.28
N ILE A 41 -1.20 9.62 32.74
CA ILE A 41 -0.03 9.68 31.86
C ILE A 41 -0.04 8.51 30.87
N LEU A 42 -0.28 7.28 31.33
CA LEU A 42 -0.34 6.10 30.46
C LEU A 42 -1.47 6.19 29.43
N LEU A 43 -2.64 6.72 29.81
CA LEU A 43 -3.74 7.00 28.90
C LEU A 43 -3.35 8.02 27.83
N GLY A 44 -2.70 9.12 28.23
CA GLY A 44 -2.23 10.14 27.30
C GLY A 44 -1.21 9.59 26.30
N VAL A 45 -0.22 8.84 26.78
CA VAL A 45 0.80 8.19 25.94
C VAL A 45 0.15 7.19 24.99
N ALA A 46 -0.69 6.29 25.50
CA ALA A 46 -1.39 5.31 24.67
C ALA A 46 -2.25 6.00 23.61
N SER A 47 -2.95 7.08 23.95
CA SER A 47 -3.77 7.84 22.99
C SER A 47 -2.96 8.44 21.84
N VAL A 48 -1.77 8.98 22.13
CA VAL A 48 -0.88 9.54 21.09
C VAL A 48 -0.37 8.43 20.17
N PHE A 49 0.04 7.29 20.73
CA PHE A 49 0.49 6.14 19.95
C PHE A 49 -0.63 5.55 19.09
N THR A 50 -1.86 5.48 19.61
CA THR A 50 -3.04 5.06 18.83
C THR A 50 -3.24 5.97 17.63
N ALA A 51 -3.27 7.29 17.86
CA ALA A 51 -3.45 8.27 16.79
C ALA A 51 -2.34 8.18 15.73
N TRP A 52 -1.09 8.00 16.17
CA TRP A 52 0.04 7.79 15.27
C TRP A 52 -0.09 6.52 14.43
N ALA A 53 -0.41 5.38 15.04
CA ALA A 53 -0.60 4.11 14.34
C ALA A 53 -1.74 4.18 13.33
N THR A 54 -2.86 4.83 13.69
CA THR A 54 -3.99 5.05 12.79
C THR A 54 -3.61 5.92 11.58
N PHE A 55 -2.84 6.99 11.81
CA PHE A 55 -2.36 7.84 10.72
C PHE A 55 -1.45 7.07 9.75
N GLN A 56 -0.51 6.29 10.27
CA GLN A 56 0.38 5.48 9.44
C GLN A 56 -0.39 4.38 8.68
N ALA A 57 -1.40 3.75 9.31
CA ALA A 57 -2.25 2.76 8.64
C ALA A 57 -2.97 3.36 7.43
N ALA A 58 -3.55 4.55 7.60
CA ALA A 58 -4.24 5.27 6.52
C ALA A 58 -3.28 5.67 5.38
N LEU A 59 -2.05 6.06 5.71
CA LEU A 59 -1.03 6.41 4.71
C LEU A 59 -0.65 5.20 3.85
N TYR A 60 -0.39 4.05 4.49
CA TYR A 60 -0.16 2.79 3.78
C TYR A 60 -1.39 2.34 2.97
N GLY A 61 -2.61 2.51 3.50
CA GLY A 61 -3.83 2.22 2.76
C GLY A 61 -3.95 3.01 1.45
N GLY A 62 -3.61 4.30 1.47
CA GLY A 62 -3.58 5.11 0.26
C GLY A 62 -2.51 4.65 -0.76
N MET A 63 -1.35 4.19 -0.30
CA MET A 63 -0.32 3.62 -1.17
C MET A 63 -0.74 2.29 -1.78
N THR A 64 -1.41 1.43 -1.01
CA THR A 64 -2.01 0.18 -1.49
C THR A 64 -2.99 0.48 -2.62
N ASP A 65 -3.93 1.40 -2.38
CA ASP A 65 -4.95 1.79 -3.38
C ASP A 65 -4.30 2.33 -4.66
N SER A 66 -3.28 3.20 -4.52
CA SER A 66 -2.55 3.74 -5.66
C SER A 66 -1.82 2.67 -6.46
N SER A 67 -1.13 1.76 -5.76
CA SER A 67 -0.32 0.71 -6.39
C SER A 67 -1.20 -0.31 -7.11
N TYR A 68 -2.33 -0.71 -6.51
CA TYR A 68 -3.30 -1.57 -7.17
C TYR A 68 -4.03 -0.90 -8.33
N ALA A 69 -4.32 0.39 -8.25
CA ALA A 69 -4.92 1.11 -9.37
C ALA A 69 -3.97 1.17 -10.58
N LYS A 70 -2.68 1.46 -10.33
CA LYS A 70 -1.64 1.44 -11.37
C LYS A 70 -1.42 0.03 -11.92
N GLY A 71 -1.30 -0.96 -11.04
CA GLY A 71 -1.12 -2.36 -11.42
C GLY A 71 -2.25 -2.88 -12.30
N GLN A 72 -3.51 -2.63 -11.93
CA GLN A 72 -4.68 -3.02 -12.74
C GLN A 72 -4.74 -2.28 -14.09
N SER A 73 -4.39 -1.00 -14.12
CA SER A 73 -4.31 -0.24 -15.37
C SER A 73 -3.24 -0.83 -16.29
N ALA A 74 -2.05 -1.12 -15.74
CA ALA A 74 -0.96 -1.75 -16.48
C ALA A 74 -1.32 -3.16 -16.95
N GLN A 75 -2.05 -3.93 -16.15
CA GLN A 75 -2.54 -5.26 -16.53
C GLN A 75 -3.52 -5.18 -17.70
N THR A 76 -4.44 -4.22 -17.67
CA THR A 76 -5.39 -3.99 -18.77
C THR A 76 -4.65 -3.64 -20.06
N GLU A 77 -3.59 -2.83 -19.97
CA GLU A 77 -2.74 -2.50 -21.10
C GLU A 77 -1.95 -3.71 -21.60
N ALA A 78 -1.40 -4.53 -20.70
CA ALA A 78 -0.74 -5.78 -21.05
C ALA A 78 -1.70 -6.73 -21.78
N GLU A 79 -2.93 -6.90 -21.32
CA GLU A 79 -3.95 -7.70 -22.00
C GLU A 79 -4.23 -7.17 -23.42
N SER A 80 -4.32 -5.85 -23.58
CA SER A 80 -4.48 -5.23 -24.91
C SER A 80 -3.31 -5.55 -25.83
N LEU A 81 -2.07 -5.39 -25.35
CA LEU A 81 -0.85 -5.71 -26.11
C LEU A 81 -0.78 -7.18 -26.48
N TYR A 82 -1.16 -8.08 -25.57
CA TYR A 82 -1.21 -9.52 -25.83
C TYR A 82 -2.22 -9.85 -26.95
N LEU A 83 -3.42 -9.25 -26.91
CA LEU A 83 -4.44 -9.48 -27.93
C LEU A 83 -3.99 -8.98 -29.31
N GLU A 84 -3.35 -7.80 -29.36
CA GLU A 84 -2.77 -7.26 -30.59
C GLU A 84 -1.68 -8.18 -31.14
N ALA A 85 -0.71 -8.56 -30.30
CA ALA A 85 0.36 -9.48 -30.66
C ALA A 85 -0.18 -10.84 -31.13
N ASN A 86 -1.21 -11.37 -30.46
CA ASN A 86 -1.84 -12.64 -30.84
C ASN A 86 -2.57 -12.55 -32.19
N GLN A 87 -3.24 -11.42 -32.47
CA GLN A 87 -3.87 -11.20 -33.76
C GLN A 87 -2.85 -11.17 -34.90
N LEU A 88 -1.73 -10.47 -34.70
CA LEU A 88 -0.62 -10.44 -35.64
C LEU A 88 0.01 -11.82 -35.82
N PHE A 89 0.24 -12.57 -34.73
CA PHE A 89 0.76 -13.93 -34.79
C PHE A 89 -0.14 -14.87 -35.60
N VAL A 90 -1.46 -14.84 -35.38
CA VAL A 90 -2.40 -15.67 -36.15
C VAL A 90 -2.40 -15.27 -37.63
N GLN A 91 -2.32 -13.97 -37.94
CA GLN A 91 -2.19 -13.49 -39.31
C GLN A 91 -0.88 -13.97 -39.96
N ASP A 92 0.23 -13.91 -39.24
CA ASP A 92 1.54 -14.35 -39.72
C ASP A 92 1.54 -15.86 -40.01
N VAL A 93 0.99 -16.68 -39.10
CA VAL A 93 0.87 -18.13 -39.29
C VAL A 93 0.05 -18.47 -40.53
N GLN A 94 -1.06 -17.75 -40.76
CA GLN A 94 -1.89 -17.94 -41.96
C GLN A 94 -1.17 -17.50 -43.24
N THR A 95 -0.49 -16.35 -43.21
CA THR A 95 0.30 -15.83 -44.33
C THR A 95 1.42 -16.81 -44.67
N PHE A 96 2.18 -17.28 -43.68
CA PHE A 96 3.26 -18.23 -43.86
C PHE A 96 2.77 -19.57 -44.40
N ALA A 97 1.67 -20.12 -43.87
CA ALA A 97 1.07 -21.34 -44.40
C ALA A 97 0.70 -21.19 -45.88
N ARG A 98 0.13 -20.03 -46.26
CA ARG A 98 -0.25 -19.75 -47.65
C ARG A 98 0.96 -19.59 -48.57
N LEU A 99 2.01 -18.92 -48.10
CA LEU A 99 3.27 -18.82 -48.84
C LEU A 99 3.90 -20.19 -49.05
N THR A 100 3.89 -21.05 -48.02
CA THR A 100 4.39 -22.43 -48.10
C THR A 100 3.62 -23.25 -49.13
N GLU A 101 2.29 -23.18 -49.14
CA GLU A 101 1.48 -23.82 -50.19
C GLU A 101 1.88 -23.36 -51.61
N LEU A 102 2.10 -22.05 -51.79
CA LEU A 102 2.50 -21.50 -53.08
C LEU A 102 3.90 -21.93 -53.51
N THR A 103 4.84 -22.09 -52.58
CA THR A 103 6.18 -22.61 -52.90
C THR A 103 6.12 -24.03 -53.46
N VAL A 104 5.20 -24.88 -52.97
CA VAL A 104 4.98 -26.22 -53.53
C VAL A 104 4.38 -26.14 -54.94
N ASP A 105 3.39 -25.26 -55.16
CA ASP A 105 2.78 -25.06 -56.48
C ASP A 105 3.76 -24.47 -57.52
N MET A 106 4.80 -23.75 -57.09
CA MET A 106 5.86 -23.24 -57.97
C MET A 106 6.71 -24.36 -58.58
N GLU A 107 6.78 -25.53 -57.95
CA GLU A 107 7.48 -26.71 -58.46
C GLU A 107 6.59 -27.58 -59.37
N ASN A 108 5.38 -27.12 -59.70
CA ASN A 108 4.44 -27.89 -60.51
C ASN A 108 4.99 -28.16 -61.94
N PRO A 109 4.84 -29.37 -62.48
CA PRO A 109 5.28 -29.69 -63.85
C PRO A 109 4.59 -28.88 -64.95
N ASP A 110 3.39 -28.33 -64.69
CA ASP A 110 2.70 -27.43 -65.62
C ASP A 110 3.25 -26.00 -65.50
N PRO A 111 3.88 -25.45 -66.55
CA PRO A 111 4.51 -24.12 -66.50
C PRO A 111 3.50 -22.99 -66.28
N ALA A 112 2.23 -23.17 -66.65
CA ALA A 112 1.21 -22.14 -66.41
C ALA A 112 0.83 -22.05 -64.92
N ILE A 113 0.79 -23.19 -64.22
CA ILE A 113 0.52 -23.26 -62.78
C ILE A 113 1.70 -22.68 -62.00
N ALA A 114 2.92 -23.10 -62.33
CA ALA A 114 4.14 -22.62 -61.68
C ALA A 114 4.30 -21.09 -61.80
N ALA A 115 4.08 -20.53 -63.00
CA ALA A 115 4.17 -19.08 -63.21
C ALA A 115 3.09 -18.30 -62.44
N ALA A 116 1.86 -18.84 -62.38
CA ALA A 116 0.78 -18.23 -61.62
C ALA A 116 1.02 -18.29 -60.11
N ALA A 117 1.62 -19.37 -59.61
CA ALA A 117 2.00 -19.53 -58.20
C ALA A 117 3.10 -18.53 -57.82
N SER A 118 4.15 -18.39 -58.64
CA SER A 118 5.22 -17.39 -58.41
C SER A 118 4.66 -15.97 -58.33
N THR A 119 3.78 -15.60 -59.26
CA THR A 119 3.15 -14.25 -59.24
C THR A 119 2.32 -14.03 -57.97
N LYS A 120 1.58 -15.05 -57.50
CA LYS A 120 0.80 -14.97 -56.27
C LYS A 120 1.69 -14.90 -55.04
N PHE A 121 2.79 -15.63 -55.02
CA PHE A 121 3.78 -15.61 -53.96
C PHE A 121 4.34 -14.20 -53.80
N ASP A 122 4.88 -13.62 -54.88
CA ASP A 122 5.47 -12.27 -54.87
C ASP A 122 4.44 -11.22 -54.41
N THR A 123 3.20 -11.34 -54.88
CA THR A 123 2.12 -10.43 -54.50
C THR A 123 1.79 -10.57 -53.00
N LEU A 124 1.64 -11.79 -52.49
CA LEU A 124 1.29 -12.04 -51.09
C LEU A 124 2.42 -11.63 -50.15
N HIS A 125 3.66 -11.97 -50.50
CA HIS A 125 4.85 -11.58 -49.76
C HIS A 125 4.90 -10.05 -49.62
N PHE A 126 4.78 -9.32 -50.74
CA PHE A 126 4.83 -7.85 -50.73
C PHE A 126 3.73 -7.18 -49.88
N VAL A 127 2.51 -7.74 -49.84
CA VAL A 127 1.37 -7.08 -49.18
C VAL A 127 1.10 -7.55 -47.75
N SER A 128 1.64 -8.70 -47.34
CA SER A 128 1.27 -9.35 -46.08
C SER A 128 2.45 -9.77 -45.20
N VAL A 129 3.68 -9.72 -45.71
CA VAL A 129 4.87 -9.97 -44.91
C VAL A 129 5.46 -8.63 -44.47
N ASP A 130 5.50 -8.41 -43.16
CA ASP A 130 6.20 -7.28 -42.56
C ASP A 130 7.66 -7.64 -42.21
N GLU A 131 8.42 -6.64 -41.75
CA GLU A 131 9.85 -6.81 -41.45
C GLU A 131 10.11 -7.90 -40.39
N VAL A 132 9.20 -8.06 -39.42
CA VAL A 132 9.35 -9.05 -38.33
C VAL A 132 9.15 -10.47 -38.88
N LEU A 133 8.11 -10.70 -39.67
CA LEU A 133 7.89 -12.01 -40.30
C LEU A 133 8.97 -12.31 -41.35
N ASP A 134 9.42 -11.33 -42.12
CA ASP A 134 10.48 -11.51 -43.11
C ASP A 134 11.79 -11.93 -42.46
N ALA A 135 12.20 -11.25 -41.38
CA ALA A 135 13.38 -11.61 -40.61
C ALA A 135 13.29 -13.04 -40.05
N ALA A 136 12.12 -13.43 -39.53
CA ALA A 136 11.89 -14.78 -39.02
C ALA A 136 11.97 -15.87 -40.12
N MET A 137 11.45 -15.58 -41.32
CA MET A 137 11.56 -16.47 -42.47
C MET A 137 12.99 -16.61 -42.97
N ILE A 138 13.77 -15.52 -42.98
CA ILE A 138 15.19 -15.55 -43.35
C ILE A 138 15.97 -16.39 -42.34
N TRP A 139 15.77 -16.14 -41.04
CA TRP A 139 16.38 -16.91 -39.97
C TRP A 139 16.06 -18.41 -40.07
N SER A 140 14.80 -18.75 -40.33
CA SER A 140 14.35 -20.15 -40.49
C SER A 140 15.06 -20.83 -41.67
N GLN A 141 15.19 -20.15 -42.82
CA GLN A 141 15.93 -20.70 -43.98
C GLN A 141 17.42 -20.91 -43.69
N GLU A 142 18.04 -20.01 -42.92
CA GLU A 142 19.44 -20.15 -42.51
C GLU A 142 19.64 -21.34 -41.57
N GLN A 143 18.69 -21.58 -40.66
CA GLN A 143 18.73 -22.71 -39.72
C GLN A 143 18.37 -24.04 -40.38
N ASP A 144 17.43 -24.04 -41.32
CA ASP A 144 17.06 -25.22 -42.13
C ASP A 144 18.27 -25.83 -42.83
N ALA A 145 19.17 -24.98 -43.32
CA ALA A 145 20.40 -25.40 -43.98
C ALA A 145 21.41 -26.07 -43.03
N ALA A 146 21.28 -25.87 -41.72
CA ALA A 146 22.22 -26.35 -40.70
C ALA A 146 21.72 -27.58 -39.93
N ASP A 147 20.47 -27.59 -39.46
CA ASP A 147 19.99 -28.52 -38.42
C ASP A 147 18.69 -29.30 -38.78
N GLY A 148 18.18 -29.19 -40.01
CA GLY A 148 16.89 -29.78 -40.42
C GLY A 148 15.74 -28.79 -40.34
N TYR A 149 14.49 -29.21 -40.60
CA TYR A 149 13.35 -28.27 -40.70
C TYR A 149 13.03 -27.57 -39.36
N VAL A 150 13.18 -26.25 -39.33
CA VAL A 150 12.90 -25.29 -38.26
C VAL A 150 11.99 -24.20 -38.82
N GLY A 151 10.80 -24.00 -38.22
CA GLY A 151 9.84 -23.02 -38.71
C GLY A 151 10.20 -21.59 -38.29
N PRO A 152 9.73 -20.54 -38.98
CA PRO A 152 9.99 -19.14 -38.60
C PRO A 152 9.48 -18.79 -37.20
N PHE A 153 8.46 -19.49 -36.72
CA PHE A 153 7.88 -19.30 -35.39
C PHE A 153 8.64 -20.02 -34.27
N ASP A 154 9.76 -20.69 -34.56
CA ASP A 154 10.67 -21.21 -33.54
C ASP A 154 11.71 -20.14 -33.09
N SER A 155 11.73 -18.97 -33.74
CA SER A 155 12.63 -17.86 -33.40
C SER A 155 12.22 -17.18 -32.10
N GLU A 156 13.17 -17.08 -31.15
CA GLU A 156 12.99 -16.28 -29.94
C GLU A 156 12.90 -14.79 -30.26
N GLU A 157 13.66 -14.30 -31.24
CA GLU A 157 13.63 -12.89 -31.69
C GLU A 157 12.27 -12.51 -32.27
N TYR A 158 11.62 -13.41 -33.00
CA TYR A 158 10.26 -13.20 -33.49
C TYR A 158 9.28 -12.98 -32.32
N PHE A 159 9.31 -13.85 -31.31
CA PHE A 159 8.46 -13.70 -30.13
C PHE A 159 8.81 -12.46 -29.31
N ALA A 160 10.09 -12.13 -29.17
CA ALA A 160 10.51 -10.90 -28.49
C ALA A 160 9.99 -9.66 -29.23
N ALA A 161 10.03 -9.65 -30.57
CA ALA A 161 9.51 -8.55 -31.37
C ALA A 161 7.98 -8.42 -31.29
N ARG A 162 7.24 -9.53 -31.25
CA ARG A 162 5.77 -9.53 -31.20
C ARG A 162 5.20 -9.35 -29.79
N PHE A 163 5.78 -10.02 -28.79
CA PHE A 163 5.25 -10.13 -27.44
C PHE A 163 6.10 -9.43 -26.36
N GLY A 164 7.27 -8.87 -26.71
CA GLY A 164 8.15 -8.22 -25.74
C GLY A 164 7.50 -7.05 -25.01
N ALA A 165 6.70 -6.24 -25.72
CA ALA A 165 5.96 -5.14 -25.11
C ALA A 165 4.91 -5.63 -24.09
N TRP A 166 4.19 -6.72 -24.40
CA TRP A 166 3.30 -7.37 -23.44
C TRP A 166 4.07 -7.86 -22.22
N GLN A 167 5.18 -8.57 -22.43
CA GLN A 167 5.96 -9.17 -21.34
C GLN A 167 6.52 -8.09 -20.39
N GLU A 168 7.03 -7.00 -20.95
CA GLU A 168 7.51 -5.85 -20.17
C GLU A 168 6.37 -5.27 -19.32
N GLN A 169 5.22 -5.00 -19.94
CA GLN A 169 4.08 -4.39 -19.26
C GLN A 169 3.44 -5.30 -18.21
N ASP A 170 3.33 -6.60 -18.49
CA ASP A 170 2.84 -7.62 -17.54
C ASP A 170 3.76 -7.71 -16.32
N SER A 171 5.08 -7.71 -16.54
CA SER A 171 6.06 -7.71 -15.45
C SER A 171 6.00 -6.44 -14.59
N ALA A 172 5.81 -5.29 -15.22
CA ALA A 172 5.65 -4.01 -14.52
C ALA A 172 4.36 -4.00 -13.69
N SER A 173 3.25 -4.52 -14.23
CA SER A 173 1.99 -4.68 -13.50
C SER A 173 2.16 -5.58 -12.28
N ALA A 174 2.80 -6.74 -12.43
CA ALA A 174 3.04 -7.67 -11.33
C ALA A 174 3.86 -7.02 -10.20
N ALA A 175 4.91 -6.26 -10.55
CA ALA A 175 5.72 -5.55 -9.57
C ALA A 175 4.91 -4.50 -8.78
N MET A 176 4.01 -3.77 -9.43
CA MET A 176 3.14 -2.79 -8.76
C MET A 176 2.13 -3.46 -7.82
N ILE A 177 1.61 -4.63 -8.19
CA ILE A 177 0.70 -5.41 -7.34
C ILE A 177 1.47 -5.93 -6.11
N GLU A 178 2.66 -6.48 -6.30
CA GLU A 178 3.52 -6.95 -5.19
C GLU A 178 3.89 -5.80 -4.23
N GLU A 179 4.19 -4.61 -4.77
CA GLU A 179 4.41 -3.42 -3.96
C GLU A 179 3.15 -3.04 -3.15
N GLY A 180 1.97 -3.11 -3.77
CA GLY A 180 0.68 -2.92 -3.10
C GLY A 180 0.43 -3.93 -1.97
N ASP A 181 0.77 -5.20 -2.18
CA ASP A 181 0.66 -6.26 -1.16
C ASP A 181 1.53 -5.95 0.08
N LEU A 182 2.75 -5.43 -0.14
CA LEU A 182 3.64 -5.03 0.94
C LEU A 182 3.06 -3.87 1.76
N TYR A 183 2.52 -2.84 1.09
CA TYR A 183 1.86 -1.71 1.75
C TYR A 183 0.61 -2.15 2.51
N ASN A 184 -0.20 -3.03 1.92
CA ASN A 184 -1.37 -3.58 2.58
C ASN A 184 -0.98 -4.31 3.88
N ALA A 185 0.05 -5.15 3.84
CA ALA A 185 0.54 -5.85 5.01
C ALA A 185 1.03 -4.92 6.13
N TYR A 186 1.59 -3.76 5.80
CA TYR A 186 1.95 -2.75 6.80
C TYR A 186 0.71 -2.05 7.38
N SER A 187 -0.26 -1.68 6.55
CA SER A 187 -1.53 -1.08 7.00
C SER A 187 -2.27 -2.01 7.96
N ASP A 188 -2.48 -3.27 7.58
CA ASP A 188 -3.20 -4.27 8.38
C ASP A 188 -2.56 -4.48 9.77
N ARG A 189 -1.22 -4.51 9.82
CA ARG A 189 -0.48 -4.63 11.09
C ARG A 189 -0.70 -3.42 11.99
N LEU A 190 -0.74 -2.21 11.43
CA LEU A 190 -0.98 -0.99 12.18
C LEU A 190 -2.42 -0.88 12.67
N GLU A 191 -3.41 -1.35 11.90
CA GLU A 191 -4.80 -1.45 12.33
C GLU A 191 -4.98 -2.44 13.49
N LEU A 192 -4.33 -3.61 13.40
CA LEU A 192 -4.29 -4.57 14.49
C LEU A 192 -3.68 -3.96 15.76
N ASN A 193 -2.54 -3.27 15.64
CA ASN A 193 -1.89 -2.63 16.78
C ASN A 193 -2.74 -1.50 17.38
N THR A 194 -3.45 -0.73 16.55
CA THR A 194 -4.41 0.29 17.00
C THR A 194 -5.51 -0.35 17.85
N THR A 195 -6.01 -1.52 17.45
CA THR A 195 -7.00 -2.28 18.23
C THR A 195 -6.44 -2.73 19.59
N LEU A 196 -5.18 -3.19 19.65
CA LEU A 196 -4.51 -3.52 20.91
C LEU A 196 -4.33 -2.30 21.82
N MET A 197 -4.05 -1.12 21.24
CA MET A 197 -3.96 0.12 22.00
C MET A 197 -5.34 0.59 22.48
N ALA A 198 -6.42 0.36 21.73
CA ALA A 198 -7.78 0.60 22.21
C ALA A 198 -8.14 -0.27 23.43
N ILE A 199 -7.75 -1.54 23.41
CA ILE A 199 -7.89 -2.45 24.58
C ILE A 199 -7.07 -1.91 25.77
N THR A 200 -5.86 -1.41 25.52
CA THR A 200 -5.04 -0.76 26.54
C THR A 200 -5.76 0.44 27.16
N LEU A 201 -6.25 1.36 26.33
CA LEU A 201 -6.97 2.57 26.78
C LEU A 201 -8.20 2.19 27.61
N PHE A 202 -8.93 1.17 27.19
CA PHE A 202 -10.06 0.64 27.94
C PHE A 202 -9.65 0.11 29.31
N LEU A 203 -8.63 -0.77 29.38
CA LEU A 203 -8.16 -1.35 30.64
C LEU A 203 -7.65 -0.29 31.62
N LEU A 204 -6.90 0.71 31.12
CA LEU A 204 -6.42 1.83 31.93
C LEU A 204 -7.59 2.73 32.38
N GLY A 205 -8.58 2.96 31.51
CA GLY A 205 -9.81 3.70 31.86
C GLY A 205 -10.61 3.01 32.97
N VAL A 206 -10.76 1.69 32.91
CA VAL A 206 -11.37 0.90 34.01
C VAL A 206 -10.51 0.99 35.27
N ALA A 207 -9.19 0.86 35.15
CA ALA A 207 -8.27 0.96 36.29
C ALA A 207 -8.37 2.31 37.02
N ALA A 208 -8.68 3.40 36.32
CA ALA A 208 -8.87 4.73 36.91
C ALA A 208 -10.04 4.79 37.91
N VAL A 209 -11.08 3.96 37.70
CA VAL A 209 -12.32 4.00 38.51
C VAL A 209 -12.34 2.91 39.59
N VAL A 210 -11.46 1.91 39.50
CA VAL A 210 -11.41 0.78 40.44
C VAL A 210 -10.81 1.20 41.78
N ARG A 211 -11.63 1.11 42.85
CA ARG A 211 -11.21 1.43 44.23
C ARG A 211 -10.33 0.36 44.89
N ARG A 212 -10.43 -0.90 44.44
CA ARG A 212 -9.67 -2.02 45.05
C ARG A 212 -8.25 -2.04 44.50
N ARG A 213 -7.28 -1.58 45.30
CA ARG A 213 -5.85 -1.47 44.91
C ARG A 213 -5.28 -2.69 44.20
N ARG A 214 -5.54 -3.91 44.68
CA ARG A 214 -5.03 -5.14 44.03
C ARG A 214 -5.53 -5.27 42.59
N THR A 215 -6.83 -5.12 42.38
CA THR A 215 -7.46 -5.21 41.05
C THR A 215 -7.01 -4.06 40.15
N GLN A 216 -6.88 -2.85 40.69
CA GLN A 216 -6.36 -1.69 39.95
C GLN A 216 -4.94 -1.95 39.41
N TRP A 217 -4.02 -2.44 40.26
CA TRP A 217 -2.66 -2.78 39.83
C TRP A 217 -2.61 -3.92 38.81
N THR A 218 -3.48 -4.92 38.92
CA THR A 218 -3.57 -6.00 37.92
C THR A 218 -3.99 -5.44 36.54
N LEU A 219 -4.98 -4.54 36.50
CA LEU A 219 -5.43 -3.92 35.25
C LEU A 219 -4.35 -3.01 34.64
N ILE A 220 -3.66 -2.22 35.47
CA ILE A 220 -2.53 -1.39 35.02
C ILE A 220 -1.43 -2.26 34.44
N ALA A 221 -1.01 -3.32 35.14
CA ALA A 221 0.05 -4.20 34.69
C ALA A 221 -0.31 -4.88 33.35
N PHE A 222 -1.55 -5.38 33.23
CA PHE A 222 -2.00 -6.04 32.01
C PHE A 222 -2.14 -5.07 30.84
N GLY A 223 -2.76 -3.90 31.05
CA GLY A 223 -2.88 -2.86 30.04
C GLY A 223 -1.52 -2.34 29.57
N THR A 224 -0.59 -2.10 30.50
CA THR A 224 0.77 -1.67 30.17
C THR A 224 1.54 -2.75 29.40
N GLY A 225 1.34 -4.02 29.73
CA GLY A 225 1.95 -5.15 28.99
C GLY A 225 1.46 -5.22 27.55
N ILE A 226 0.15 -5.12 27.32
CA ILE A 226 -0.44 -5.07 25.97
C ILE A 226 0.08 -3.84 25.22
N PHE A 227 0.11 -2.68 25.87
CA PHE A 227 0.61 -1.45 25.29
C PHE A 227 2.06 -1.58 24.82
N ALA A 228 2.95 -2.11 25.68
CA ALA A 228 4.35 -2.26 25.35
C ALA A 228 4.55 -3.18 24.14
N ILE A 229 3.81 -4.29 24.06
CA ILE A 229 3.83 -5.19 22.90
C ILE A 229 3.35 -4.45 21.64
N ALA A 230 2.18 -3.79 21.70
CA ALA A 230 1.62 -3.07 20.57
C ALA A 230 2.54 -1.94 20.09
N ALA A 231 3.12 -1.17 21.01
CA ALA A 231 4.04 -0.09 20.69
C ALA A 231 5.33 -0.60 20.01
N VAL A 232 5.88 -1.73 20.47
CA VAL A 232 7.03 -2.37 19.83
C VAL A 232 6.68 -2.87 18.44
N LEU A 233 5.54 -3.55 18.27
CA LEU A 233 5.08 -4.02 16.97
C LEU A 233 4.85 -2.87 15.98
N THR A 234 4.27 -1.76 16.45
CA THR A 234 4.10 -0.55 15.63
C THR A 234 5.44 0.06 15.25
N ALA A 235 6.42 0.08 16.16
CA ALA A 235 7.75 0.63 15.88
C ALA A 235 8.59 -0.21 14.90
N ILE A 236 8.24 -1.49 14.69
CA ILE A 236 8.89 -2.36 13.69
C ILE A 236 8.39 -2.07 12.27
N VAL A 237 7.15 -1.59 12.13
CA VAL A 237 6.62 -1.19 10.82
C VAL A 237 7.40 0.03 10.34
N PRO A 238 7.91 0.04 9.08
CA PRO A 238 8.63 1.20 8.56
C PRO A 238 7.76 2.46 8.64
N VAL A 239 8.38 3.60 8.92
CA VAL A 239 7.66 4.87 8.97
C VAL A 239 7.63 5.47 7.58
N THR A 240 6.44 5.81 7.11
CA THR A 240 6.24 6.57 5.88
C THR A 240 5.77 8.00 6.20
N TRP A 241 6.24 8.95 5.39
CA TRP A 241 5.98 10.39 5.56
C TRP A 241 5.39 11.04 4.31
N LEU A 242 5.39 10.33 3.19
CA LEU A 242 4.94 10.80 1.88
C LEU A 242 4.01 9.74 1.32
N GLY A 243 2.74 10.10 1.12
CA GLY A 243 1.78 9.36 0.30
C GLY A 243 1.55 10.12 -1.00
#